data_AF-A0A843EK47-F1
#
_entry.id   AF-A0A843EK47-F1
#
_cell.length_a   1.000
_cell.length_b   1.000
_cell.length_c   1.000
_cell.angle_alpha   90.00
_cell.angle_beta   90.00
_cell.angle_gamma   90.00
#
_symmetry.space_group_name_H-M   'P 1'
#
loop_
_entity.id
_entity.type
_entity.pdbx_description
1 polymer ?
#
loop_
_entity_poly.entity_id
_entity_poly.type
_entity_poly.pdbx_seq_one_letter_code
_entity_poly.pdbx_strand_id
1 'polypeptide(L)' 'KKMVLLEAQYNPDAGIAQSLLIAYKGIAAYMGFEDAGTLTAAGCGSAADLEKTDFPQKAYDLGRSL' A
#
# COMPACT_ATOMS: atom_id res chain seq x y z
N LYS A 1 2.26 18.17 -2.81
CA LYS A 1 3.02 17.02 -2.25
C LYS A 1 2.25 15.75 -2.63
N LYS A 2 2.95 14.64 -2.85
CA LYS A 2 2.36 13.34 -3.20
C LYS A 2 2.30 12.44 -1.97
N MET A 3 1.33 11.53 -1.93
CA MET A 3 1.19 10.52 -0.89
C MET A 3 0.94 9.16 -1.53
N VAL A 4 1.55 8.11 -1.00
CA VAL A 4 1.31 6.73 -1.42
C VAL A 4 1.00 5.86 -0.21
N LEU A 5 0.27 4.76 -0.42
CA LEU A 5 0.06 3.72 0.58
C LEU A 5 0.76 2.44 0.15
N LEU A 6 1.67 1.93 0.99
CA LEU A 6 2.21 0.58 0.91
C LEU A 6 1.75 -0.18 2.14
N GLU A 7 1.05 -1.28 1.94
CA GLU A 7 0.42 -2.05 3.02
C GLU A 7 0.66 -3.54 2.79
N ALA A 8 1.05 -4.24 3.84
CA ALA A 8 1.19 -5.69 3.83
C ALA A 8 0.63 -6.24 5.14
N GLN A 9 -0.18 -7.29 5.03
CA GLN A 9 -0.88 -7.89 6.16
C GLN A 9 -0.74 -9.41 6.14
N TYR A 10 -0.62 -10.00 7.34
CA TYR A 10 -0.61 -11.45 7.51
C TYR A 10 -1.95 -12.11 7.15
N ASN A 11 -3.08 -11.44 7.40
CA ASN A 11 -4.39 -12.00 7.09
C ASN A 11 -4.56 -12.11 5.56
N PRO A 12 -4.96 -13.28 5.00
CA PRO A 12 -5.19 -13.43 3.57
C PRO A 12 -6.45 -12.70 3.07
N ASP A 13 -7.33 -12.22 3.95
CA ASP A 13 -8.51 -11.45 3.57
C ASP A 13 -8.15 -10.03 3.12
N ALA A 14 -8.13 -9.83 1.80
CA ALA A 14 -7.87 -8.54 1.17
C ALA A 14 -8.91 -7.44 1.55
N GLY A 15 -10.06 -7.81 2.10
CA GLY A 15 -11.08 -6.86 2.58
C GLY A 15 -10.58 -6.00 3.75
N ILE A 16 -9.62 -6.48 4.53
CA ILE A 16 -9.08 -5.73 5.68
C ILE A 16 -8.40 -4.43 5.24
N ALA A 17 -7.73 -4.42 4.09
CA ALA A 17 -7.09 -3.24 3.53
C ALA A 17 -8.07 -2.09 3.20
N GLN A 18 -9.38 -2.35 3.06
CA GLN A 18 -10.36 -1.31 2.73
C GLN A 18 -10.42 -0.19 3.78
N SER A 19 -10.34 -0.54 5.06
CA SER A 19 -10.36 0.44 6.15
C SER A 19 -9.14 1.36 6.10
N LEU A 20 -7.97 0.81 5.77
CA LEU A 20 -6.72 1.56 5.56
C LEU A 20 -6.80 2.46 4.32
N LEU A 21 -7.40 1.98 3.23
CA LEU A 21 -7.60 2.78 2.00
C LEU A 21 -8.51 3.99 2.26
N ILE A 22 -9.56 3.84 3.06
CA ILE A 22 -10.46 4.94 3.44
C ILE A 22 -9.69 5.98 4.27
N ALA A 23 -8.94 5.53 5.28
CA ALA A 23 -8.15 6.42 6.13
C ALA A 23 -7.08 7.18 5.32
N TYR A 24 -6.36 6.48 4.45
CA TYR A 24 -5.38 7.05 3.52
C TYR A 24 -5.97 8.19 2.69
N LYS A 25 -7.11 7.96 2.04
CA LYS A 25 -7.79 8.98 1.22
C LYS A 25 -8.23 10.19 2.04
N GLY A 26 -8.75 9.95 3.26
CA GLY A 26 -9.12 11.01 4.19
C GLY A 26 -7.92 11.90 4.57
N ILE A 27 -6.77 11.28 4.85
CA ILE A 27 -5.54 12.01 5.19
C ILE A 27 -5.02 12.78 3.96
N ALA A 28 -4.96 12.17 2.79
CA ALA A 28 -4.51 12.84 1.57
C ALA A 28 -5.36 14.08 1.27
N ALA A 29 -6.69 13.95 1.39
CA ALA A 29 -7.61 15.07 1.20
C ALA A 29 -7.42 16.17 2.25
N TYR A 30 -7.33 15.82 3.53
CA TYR A 30 -7.10 16.77 4.63
C TYR A 30 -5.80 17.57 4.43
N MET A 31 -4.74 16.90 3.99
CA MET A 31 -3.42 17.50 3.77
C MET A 31 -3.33 18.28 2.45
N GLY A 32 -4.30 18.14 1.54
CA GLY A 32 -4.23 18.65 0.18
C GLY A 32 -3.12 17.99 -0.65
N PHE A 33 -2.85 16.71 -0.40
CA PHE A 33 -1.83 15.93 -1.12
C PHE A 33 -2.45 15.18 -2.30
N GLU A 34 -1.67 15.02 -3.35
CA GLU A 34 -2.02 14.18 -4.49
C GLU A 34 -1.98 12.70 -4.05
N ASP A 35 -3.09 11.98 -4.26
CA ASP A 35 -3.13 10.52 -4.21
C ASP A 35 -2.30 9.99 -5.38
N ALA A 36 -1.11 9.49 -5.07
CA ALA A 36 -0.15 9.02 -6.06
C ALA A 36 -0.10 7.48 -6.14
N GLY A 37 -1.09 6.79 -5.56
CA GLY A 37 -1.26 5.35 -5.71
C GLY A 37 -1.16 4.55 -4.41
N THR A 38 -1.64 3.32 -4.50
CA THR A 38 -1.69 2.37 -3.39
C THR A 38 -1.23 0.99 -3.84
N LEU A 39 -0.61 0.24 -2.93
CA LEU A 39 -0.20 -1.15 -3.13
C LEU A 39 -0.46 -1.92 -1.84
N THR A 40 -1.16 -3.05 -1.95
CA THR A 40 -1.53 -3.90 -0.81
C THR A 40 -1.06 -5.34 -1.05
N ALA A 41 -0.66 -6.04 0.01
CA ALA A 41 -0.31 -7.47 -0.02
C ALA A 41 -0.96 -8.22 1.14
N ALA A 42 -1.98 -9.01 0.81
CA ALA A 42 -2.62 -9.90 1.78
C ALA A 42 -1.88 -11.23 1.92
N GLY A 43 -1.99 -11.88 3.08
CA GLY A 43 -1.34 -13.17 3.36
C GLY A 43 0.18 -13.09 3.56
N CYS A 44 0.74 -11.88 3.67
CA CYS A 44 2.18 -11.64 3.80
C CYS A 44 2.50 -11.07 5.19
N GLY A 45 2.86 -11.95 6.14
CA GLY A 45 3.19 -11.55 7.51
C GLY A 45 4.67 -11.29 7.77
N SER A 46 5.53 -11.61 6.79
CA SER A 46 6.98 -11.47 6.90
C SER A 46 7.60 -10.99 5.59
N ALA A 47 8.83 -10.49 5.66
CA ALA A 47 9.61 -10.14 4.47
C ALA A 47 9.78 -11.34 3.53
N ALA A 48 10.02 -12.53 4.08
CA ALA A 48 10.16 -13.76 3.31
C ALA A 48 8.86 -14.14 2.56
N ASP A 49 7.69 -13.71 3.04
CA ASP A 49 6.44 -13.90 2.30
C ASP A 49 6.31 -12.89 1.16
N LEU A 50 6.67 -11.63 1.42
CA LEU A 50 6.67 -10.57 0.39
C LEU A 50 7.63 -10.88 -0.76
N GLU A 51 8.81 -11.43 -0.47
CA GLU A 51 9.80 -11.83 -1.48
C GLU A 51 9.29 -12.91 -2.46
N LYS A 52 8.25 -13.66 -2.09
CA LYS A 52 7.59 -14.65 -2.96
C LYS A 52 6.52 -14.01 -3.87
N THR A 53 6.29 -12.71 -3.75
CA THR A 53 5.29 -11.94 -4.50
C THR A 53 5.97 -10.90 -5.40
N ASP A 54 5.18 -10.22 -6.22
CA ASP A 54 5.65 -9.06 -6.99
C ASP A 54 5.61 -7.74 -6.20
N PHE A 55 5.20 -7.76 -4.93
CA PHE A 55 5.03 -6.57 -4.10
C PHE A 55 6.32 -5.75 -3.96
N PRO A 56 7.50 -6.33 -3.64
CA PRO A 56 8.72 -5.53 -3.49
C PRO A 56 9.09 -4.78 -4.76
N GLN A 57 8.96 -5.42 -5.92
CA GLN A 57 9.27 -4.81 -7.21
C GLN A 57 8.25 -3.70 -7.54
N LYS A 58 6.95 -3.96 -7.36
CA LYS A 58 5.90 -2.94 -7.56
C LYS A 58 6.05 -1.75 -6.61
N ALA A 59 6.43 -1.98 -5.36
CA ALA A 59 6.69 -0.92 -4.39
C ALA A 59 7.88 -0.05 -4.81
N TYR A 60 8.96 -0.68 -5.28
CA TYR A 60 10.13 0.03 -5.83
C TYR A 60 9.77 0.87 -7.06
N ASP A 61 9.06 0.27 -8.02
CA ASP A 61 8.67 0.95 -9.25
C ASP A 61 7.69 2.10 -9.00
N LEU A 62 6.74 1.92 -8.08
CA LEU A 62 5.86 2.99 -7.61
C LEU A 62 6.68 4.14 -7.06
N GLY A 63 7.56 3.89 -6.09
CA GLY A 63 8.40 4.93 -5.48
C GLY A 63 9.29 5.65 -6.49
N ARG A 64 9.80 4.96 -7.51
CA ARG A 64 10.62 5.54 -8.58
C ARG A 64 9.83 6.43 -9.54
N SER A 65 8.51 6.25 -9.63
CA SER A 65 7.63 7.03 -10.50
C SER A 65 7.10 8.34 -9.89
N LEU A 66 7.38 8.60 -8.61
CA LEU A 66 6.88 9.75 -7.85
C LEU A 66 7.74 11.01 -8.03
#